data_AF-A0A9D4TLJ4-F1
#
_entry.id   AF-A0A9D4TLJ4-F1
#
_cell.length_a   1.000
_cell.length_b   1.000
_cell.length_c   1.000
_cell.angle_alpha   90.00
_cell.angle_beta   90.00
_cell.angle_gamma   90.00
#
_symmetry.space_group_name_H-M   'P 1'
#
loop_
_entity.id
_entity.type
_entity.pdbx_description
1 polymer ?
#
loop_
_entity_poly.entity_id
_entity_poly.type
_entity_poly.pdbx_seq_one_letter_code
_entity_poly.pdbx_strand_id
1 'polypeptide(L)'
;MGSARASTSGGGEAASSSGDDSPLSSREEADKLNQLLVGPEQITGAELRSLVLDKYGVSYDMRLVRRGSRMWLEIMWKFLEQQSFPLTEQEYELQLDAVAAFLNMWEVQDLVRTSIKGAPKRGPGYTGGGNARPVSIALGVDVGGAGRSNEWNSF
;
A
#
# COMPACT_ATOMS: atom_id res chain seq x y z
N MET A 1 -43.11 -44.94 65.38
CA MET A 1 -42.15 -44.87 64.25
C MET A 1 -42.88 -44.23 63.09
N GLY A 2 -42.54 -43.09 62.51
CA GLY A 2 -41.31 -42.32 62.52
C GLY A 2 -41.02 -41.89 61.06
N SER A 3 -40.84 -40.59 60.85
CA SER A 3 -40.27 -39.93 59.65
C SER A 3 -41.19 -39.73 58.44
N ALA A 4 -41.06 -38.68 57.63
CA ALA A 4 -40.48 -37.34 57.74
C ALA A 4 -40.81 -36.63 56.41
N ARG A 5 -40.94 -35.31 56.45
CA ARG A 5 -41.16 -34.42 55.30
C ARG A 5 -39.87 -34.31 54.47
N ALA A 6 -39.96 -34.18 53.15
CA ALA A 6 -38.93 -33.49 52.37
C ALA A 6 -39.51 -32.93 51.07
N SER A 7 -39.53 -31.60 50.99
CA SER A 7 -39.64 -30.83 49.76
C SER A 7 -38.36 -30.99 48.94
N THR A 8 -38.46 -31.06 47.62
CA THR A 8 -37.40 -30.51 46.77
C THR A 8 -37.97 -29.98 45.46
N SER A 9 -37.74 -28.68 45.27
CA SER A 9 -37.89 -27.94 44.03
C SER A 9 -36.77 -28.34 43.08
N GLY A 10 -37.12 -28.82 41.88
CA GLY A 10 -36.18 -29.04 40.79
C GLY A 10 -36.69 -28.37 39.54
N GLY A 11 -36.30 -27.10 39.34
CA GLY A 11 -36.44 -26.42 38.06
C GLY A 11 -35.49 -27.07 37.06
N GLY A 12 -36.05 -27.56 35.96
CA GLY A 12 -35.32 -28.09 34.81
C GLY A 12 -35.77 -27.36 33.55
N GLU A 13 -35.31 -26.11 33.39
CA GLU A 13 -35.23 -25.50 32.07
C GLU A 13 -34.07 -26.18 31.33
N ALA A 14 -34.39 -27.25 30.60
CA ALA A 14 -33.52 -27.73 29.53
C ALA A 14 -33.78 -26.83 28.32
N ALA A 15 -33.03 -25.73 28.24
CA ALA A 15 -32.93 -24.91 27.06
C ALA A 15 -32.53 -25.80 25.87
N SER A 16 -33.40 -25.82 24.87
CA SER A 16 -33.17 -26.36 23.54
C SER A 16 -31.92 -25.72 22.93
N SER A 17 -30.82 -26.48 22.84
CA SER A 17 -29.72 -26.14 21.94
C SER A 17 -30.07 -26.62 20.52
N SER A 18 -30.95 -25.88 19.86
CA SER A 18 -31.03 -25.93 18.40
C SER A 18 -29.76 -25.27 17.87
N GLY A 19 -28.76 -26.09 17.55
CA GLY A 19 -27.61 -25.66 16.77
C GLY A 19 -28.12 -25.19 15.42
N ASP A 20 -28.04 -23.88 15.20
CA ASP A 20 -28.22 -23.24 13.91
C ASP A 20 -27.03 -23.65 13.03
N ASP A 21 -27.10 -24.84 12.44
CA ASP A 21 -26.15 -25.30 11.42
C ASP A 21 -26.61 -24.73 10.07
N SER A 22 -26.39 -23.42 9.91
CA SER A 22 -26.72 -22.70 8.68
C SER A 22 -25.59 -22.89 7.66
N PRO A 23 -25.80 -23.61 6.54
CA PRO A 23 -24.78 -23.92 5.53
C PRO A 23 -24.32 -22.71 4.68
N LEU A 24 -24.72 -21.50 5.05
CA LEU A 24 -24.30 -20.25 4.41
C LEU A 24 -22.99 -19.70 5.01
N SER A 25 -22.65 -20.06 6.26
CA SER A 25 -21.41 -19.61 6.94
C SER A 25 -20.16 -20.03 6.17
N SER A 26 -20.12 -21.27 5.67
CA SER A 26 -18.93 -21.82 4.99
C SER A 26 -18.67 -21.21 3.61
N ARG A 27 -19.72 -20.73 2.92
CA ARG A 27 -19.55 -20.11 1.59
C ARG A 27 -19.08 -18.67 1.71
N GLU A 28 -19.65 -17.91 2.65
CA GLU A 28 -19.20 -16.55 2.96
C GLU A 28 -17.78 -16.55 3.54
N GLU A 29 -17.45 -17.52 4.39
CA GLU A 29 -16.09 -17.75 4.88
C GLU A 29 -15.13 -18.11 3.74
N ALA A 30 -15.53 -18.99 2.81
CA ALA A 30 -14.73 -19.31 1.64
C ALA A 30 -14.48 -18.09 0.74
N ASP A 31 -15.48 -17.22 0.55
CA ASP A 31 -15.33 -15.99 -0.22
C ASP A 31 -14.39 -14.99 0.48
N LYS A 32 -14.48 -14.84 1.80
CA LYS A 32 -13.53 -14.03 2.59
C LYS A 32 -12.11 -14.58 2.51
N LEU A 33 -11.95 -15.90 2.59
CA LEU A 33 -10.64 -16.55 2.47
C LEU A 33 -10.07 -16.37 1.06
N ASN A 34 -10.89 -16.55 0.02
CA ASN A 34 -10.48 -16.28 -1.36
C ASN A 34 -10.06 -14.81 -1.53
N GLN A 35 -10.76 -13.88 -0.91
CA GLN A 35 -10.39 -12.45 -0.94
C GLN A 35 -9.07 -12.17 -0.21
N LEU A 36 -8.73 -12.91 0.85
CA LEU A 36 -7.42 -12.83 1.52
C LEU A 36 -6.30 -13.51 0.74
N LEU A 37 -6.62 -14.51 -0.08
CA LEU A 37 -5.65 -15.24 -0.93
C LEU A 37 -5.28 -14.46 -2.19
N VAL A 38 -6.14 -13.56 -2.66
CA VAL A 38 -5.78 -12.56 -3.66
C VAL A 38 -4.83 -11.58 -2.98
N GLY A 39 -3.53 -11.76 -3.23
CA GLY A 39 -2.50 -10.84 -2.74
C GLY A 39 -2.75 -9.39 -3.15
N PRO A 40 -1.99 -8.43 -2.59
CA PRO A 40 -2.22 -7.02 -2.87
C PRO A 40 -2.23 -6.74 -4.38
N GLU A 41 -3.17 -5.90 -4.82
CA GLU A 41 -3.30 -5.55 -6.23
C GLU A 41 -2.04 -4.84 -6.71
N GLN A 42 -1.23 -5.54 -7.51
CA GLN A 42 0.04 -5.01 -8.00
C GLN A 42 -0.17 -3.74 -8.82
N ILE A 43 0.76 -2.79 -8.71
CA ILE A 43 0.81 -1.60 -9.57
C ILE A 43 1.72 -1.86 -10.77
N THR A 44 1.37 -1.30 -11.93
CA THR A 44 2.19 -1.37 -13.16
C THR A 44 2.77 -0.01 -13.52
N GLY A 45 3.80 0.04 -14.38
CA GLY A 45 4.33 1.32 -14.87
C GLY A 45 3.28 2.10 -15.67
N ALA A 46 2.45 1.41 -16.45
CA ALA A 46 1.31 2.00 -17.15
C ALA A 46 0.30 2.64 -16.18
N GLU A 47 -0.04 1.95 -15.08
CA GLU A 47 -0.92 2.51 -14.05
C GLU A 47 -0.31 3.75 -13.39
N LEU A 48 1.00 3.73 -13.07
CA LEU A 48 1.70 4.91 -12.54
C LEU A 48 1.62 6.10 -13.50
N ARG A 49 1.86 5.88 -14.80
CA ARG A 49 1.70 6.90 -15.85
C ARG A 49 0.29 7.48 -15.83
N SER A 50 -0.74 6.63 -15.84
CA SER A 50 -2.15 7.06 -15.81
C SER A 50 -2.47 7.87 -14.55
N LEU A 51 -2.05 7.43 -13.37
CA LEU A 51 -2.29 8.16 -12.11
C LEU A 51 -1.72 9.57 -12.13
N VAL A 52 -0.52 9.74 -12.67
CA VAL A 52 0.15 11.05 -12.79
C VAL A 52 -0.50 11.90 -13.87
N LEU A 53 -0.82 11.30 -15.02
CA LEU A 53 -1.49 11.96 -16.14
C LEU A 53 -2.88 12.47 -15.72
N ASP A 54 -3.68 11.65 -15.05
CA ASP A 54 -5.00 12.03 -14.55
C ASP A 54 -4.92 13.16 -13.51
N LYS A 55 -3.85 13.14 -12.68
CA LYS A 55 -3.67 14.12 -11.61
C LYS A 55 -3.22 15.49 -12.11
N TYR A 56 -2.30 15.53 -13.07
CA TYR A 56 -1.61 16.76 -13.46
C TYR A 56 -1.75 17.14 -14.94
N GLY A 57 -2.31 16.26 -15.78
CA GLY A 57 -2.50 16.46 -17.21
C GLY A 57 -1.26 16.21 -18.07
N VAL A 58 -0.15 15.76 -17.49
CA VAL A 58 1.10 15.43 -18.20
C VAL A 58 1.79 14.21 -17.59
N SER A 59 2.58 13.50 -18.40
CA SER A 59 3.28 12.26 -18.00
C SER A 59 4.62 12.58 -17.35
N TYR A 60 4.62 13.02 -16.10
CA TYR A 60 5.86 13.32 -15.38
C TYR A 60 6.75 12.09 -15.18
N ASP A 61 8.07 12.34 -15.12
CA ASP A 61 9.07 11.37 -14.69
C ASP A 61 8.92 11.04 -13.20
N MET A 62 9.18 9.79 -12.83
CA MET A 62 9.05 9.28 -11.46
C MET A 62 10.31 8.51 -11.06
N ARG A 63 10.87 8.85 -9.90
CA ARG A 63 12.13 8.28 -9.41
C ARG A 63 12.05 7.86 -7.95
N LEU A 64 12.78 6.80 -7.62
CA LEU A 64 12.97 6.38 -6.24
C LEU A 64 14.24 7.04 -5.69
N VAL A 65 14.12 7.72 -4.56
CA VAL A 65 15.22 8.44 -3.92
C VAL A 65 15.35 8.02 -2.47
N ARG A 66 16.58 7.68 -2.07
CA ARG A 66 16.93 7.40 -0.68
C ARG A 66 17.36 8.69 0.01
N ARG A 67 16.78 8.98 1.18
CA ARG A 67 17.18 10.08 2.07
C ARG A 67 17.43 9.53 3.46
N GLY A 68 18.71 9.35 3.81
CA GLY A 68 19.10 8.65 5.04
C GLY A 68 18.76 7.16 4.95
N SER A 69 17.96 6.64 5.89
CA SER A 69 17.45 5.27 5.85
C SER A 69 16.11 5.14 5.11
N ARG A 70 15.48 6.24 4.69
CA ARG A 70 14.10 6.22 4.17
C ARG A 70 14.05 6.31 2.66
N MET A 71 13.09 5.62 2.06
CA MET A 71 12.78 5.72 0.62
C MET A 71 11.63 6.69 0.34
N TRP A 72 11.75 7.38 -0.79
CA TRP A 72 10.79 8.33 -1.31
C TRP A 72 10.52 8.05 -2.79
N LEU A 73 9.29 8.26 -3.21
CA LEU A 73 8.92 8.38 -4.62
C LEU A 73 8.85 9.87 -4.97
N GLU A 74 9.67 10.31 -5.91
CA GLU A 74 9.72 11.67 -6.41
C GLU A 74 9.09 11.75 -7.79
N ILE A 75 8.04 12.55 -7.92
CA ILE A 75 7.45 12.95 -9.20
C ILE A 75 8.19 14.21 -9.65
N MET A 76 9.00 14.07 -10.68
CA MET A 76 9.90 15.08 -11.21
C MET A 76 9.14 16.06 -12.12
N TRP A 77 9.70 17.24 -12.35
CA TRP A 77 9.08 18.29 -13.17
C TRP A 77 9.29 18.13 -14.68
N LYS A 78 10.13 17.18 -15.11
CA LYS A 78 10.30 16.81 -16.52
C LYS A 78 9.21 15.81 -16.90
N PHE A 79 8.66 15.93 -18.10
CA PHE A 79 7.59 15.07 -18.59
C PHE A 79 7.86 14.64 -20.04
N LEU A 80 7.27 13.50 -20.43
CA LEU A 80 7.54 12.84 -21.70
C LEU A 80 7.26 13.73 -22.93
N GLU A 81 6.22 14.56 -22.85
CA GLU A 81 5.77 15.41 -23.96
C GLU A 81 6.68 16.64 -24.20
N GLN A 82 7.71 16.85 -23.37
CA GLN A 82 8.69 17.91 -23.54
C GLN A 82 9.74 17.55 -24.59
N GLN A 83 10.02 18.46 -25.54
CA GLN A 83 10.96 18.22 -26.66
C GLN A 83 12.37 17.80 -26.23
N SER A 84 12.80 18.16 -25.01
CA SER A 84 14.13 17.82 -24.46
C SER A 84 14.04 16.81 -23.31
N PHE A 85 13.05 15.92 -23.32
CA PHE A 85 12.98 14.82 -22.38
C PHE A 85 14.15 13.84 -22.62
N PRO A 86 14.86 13.39 -21.57
CA PRO A 86 16.10 12.62 -21.73
C PRO A 86 15.89 11.16 -22.14
N LEU A 87 14.65 10.66 -22.12
CA LEU A 87 14.31 9.28 -22.44
C LEU A 87 13.37 9.22 -23.63
N THR A 88 13.43 8.14 -24.38
CA THR A 88 12.38 7.75 -25.33
C THR A 88 11.13 7.26 -24.59
N GLU A 89 9.99 7.15 -25.28
CA GLU A 89 8.76 6.62 -24.68
C GLU A 89 8.95 5.18 -24.14
N GLN A 90 9.67 4.33 -24.88
CA GLN A 90 9.95 2.96 -24.45
C GLN A 90 10.84 2.91 -23.20
N GLU A 91 11.88 3.74 -23.14
CA GLU A 91 12.75 3.84 -21.97
C GLU A 91 12.02 4.39 -20.75
N TYR A 92 11.10 5.35 -20.96
CA TYR A 92 10.23 5.87 -19.92
C TYR A 92 9.32 4.77 -19.35
N GLU A 93 8.65 4.00 -20.21
CA GLU A 93 7.78 2.90 -19.78
C GLU A 93 8.56 1.83 -19.01
N LEU A 94 9.73 1.42 -19.50
CA LEU A 94 10.61 0.48 -18.81
C LEU A 94 11.07 1.00 -17.45
N GLN A 95 11.38 2.29 -17.34
CA GLN A 95 11.74 2.90 -16.06
C GLN A 95 10.55 2.86 -15.09
N LEU A 96 9.34 3.18 -15.56
CA LEU A 96 8.16 3.14 -14.71
C LEU A 96 7.81 1.72 -14.25
N ASP A 97 7.98 0.72 -15.12
CA ASP A 97 7.82 -0.68 -14.74
C ASP A 97 8.83 -1.10 -13.68
N ALA A 98 10.08 -0.65 -13.79
CA ALA A 98 11.09 -0.88 -12.75
C ALA A 98 10.69 -0.23 -11.42
N VAL A 99 10.20 1.02 -11.44
CA VAL A 99 9.67 1.70 -10.25
C VAL A 99 8.51 0.90 -9.65
N ALA A 100 7.54 0.51 -10.48
CA ALA A 100 6.39 -0.27 -10.05
C ALA A 100 6.79 -1.60 -9.41
N ALA A 101 7.77 -2.31 -9.97
CA ALA A 101 8.30 -3.55 -9.41
C ALA A 101 8.86 -3.34 -7.98
N PHE A 102 9.61 -2.26 -7.73
CA PHE A 102 10.09 -1.94 -6.39
C PHE A 102 8.95 -1.58 -5.42
N LEU A 103 7.95 -0.82 -5.88
CA LEU A 103 6.78 -0.47 -5.06
C LEU A 103 5.99 -1.71 -4.64
N ASN A 104 5.79 -2.67 -5.55
CA ASN A 104 5.15 -3.96 -5.26
C ASN A 104 6.00 -4.79 -4.30
N MET A 105 7.32 -4.85 -4.51
CA MET A 105 8.24 -5.60 -3.64
C MET A 105 8.24 -5.06 -2.20
N TRP A 106 8.03 -3.75 -2.02
CA TRP A 106 7.90 -3.14 -0.70
C TRP A 106 6.46 -3.10 -0.17
N GLU A 107 5.50 -3.63 -0.92
CA GLU A 107 4.06 -3.65 -0.59
C GLU A 107 3.46 -2.26 -0.32
N VAL A 108 3.94 -1.23 -1.04
CA VAL A 108 3.52 0.18 -0.87
C VAL A 108 2.62 0.70 -2.01
N GLN A 109 2.14 -0.18 -2.90
CA GLN A 109 1.32 0.20 -4.05
C GLN A 109 0.07 1.04 -3.68
N ASP A 110 -0.66 0.64 -2.64
CA ASP A 110 -1.90 1.34 -2.24
C ASP A 110 -1.64 2.69 -1.59
N LEU A 111 -0.53 2.78 -0.84
CA LEU A 111 -0.02 4.05 -0.32
C LEU A 111 0.28 5.02 -1.46
N VAL A 112 0.93 4.55 -2.53
CA VAL A 112 1.27 5.37 -3.69
C VAL A 112 0.01 5.82 -4.45
N ARG A 113 -0.92 4.91 -4.74
CA ARG A 113 -2.22 5.24 -5.36
C ARG A 113 -2.94 6.35 -4.60
N THR A 114 -3.04 6.19 -3.28
CA THR A 114 -3.72 7.15 -2.41
C THR A 114 -2.96 8.48 -2.34
N SER A 115 -1.63 8.42 -2.22
CA SER A 115 -0.78 9.61 -2.11
C SER A 115 -0.77 10.45 -3.38
N ILE A 116 -0.75 9.85 -4.57
CA ILE A 116 -0.81 10.58 -5.84
C ILE A 116 -2.17 11.26 -5.98
N LYS A 117 -3.27 10.54 -5.71
CA LYS A 117 -4.64 11.11 -5.75
C LYS A 117 -4.79 12.26 -4.75
N GLY A 118 -4.22 12.13 -3.55
CA GLY A 118 -4.24 13.13 -2.49
C GLY A 118 -3.20 14.27 -2.62
N ALA A 119 -2.26 14.19 -3.57
CA ALA A 119 -1.19 15.16 -3.71
C ALA A 119 -1.72 16.58 -4.05
N PRO A 120 -0.94 17.65 -3.77
CA PRO A 120 -1.33 19.02 -4.09
C PRO A 120 -1.69 19.18 -5.58
N LYS A 121 -2.70 20.01 -5.88
CA LYS A 121 -3.09 20.29 -7.28
C LYS A 121 -1.98 20.98 -8.08
N ARG A 122 -1.15 21.79 -7.41
CA ARG A 122 0.05 22.37 -8.00
C ARG A 122 1.10 21.26 -8.09
N GLY A 123 1.25 20.69 -9.29
CA GLY A 123 2.22 19.64 -9.58
C GLY A 123 3.68 20.08 -9.43
N PRO A 124 4.63 19.19 -9.76
CA PRO A 124 6.06 19.49 -9.69
C PRO A 124 6.43 20.62 -10.64
N GLY A 125 7.40 21.45 -10.25
CA GLY A 125 7.83 22.57 -11.08
C GLY A 125 8.41 23.75 -10.30
N TYR A 126 8.55 24.88 -11.00
CA TYR A 126 9.17 26.07 -10.44
C TYR A 126 8.32 26.69 -9.33
N THR A 127 8.97 26.89 -8.19
CA THR A 127 8.45 27.67 -7.08
C THR A 127 8.78 29.16 -7.27
N GLY A 128 8.07 30.04 -6.56
CA GLY A 128 8.25 31.49 -6.70
C GLY A 128 9.67 32.02 -6.44
N GLY A 129 10.57 31.20 -5.89
CA GLY A 129 11.98 31.50 -5.71
C GLY A 129 12.93 30.95 -6.79
N GLY A 130 12.42 30.57 -7.96
CA GLY A 130 13.25 30.12 -9.10
C GLY A 130 13.78 28.67 -9.02
N ASN A 131 13.55 27.97 -7.91
CA ASN A 131 13.91 26.56 -7.76
C ASN A 131 12.75 25.63 -8.15
N ALA A 132 13.05 24.62 -8.96
CA ALA A 132 12.11 23.53 -9.24
C ALA A 132 12.03 22.59 -8.04
N ARG A 133 10.81 22.12 -7.73
CA ARG A 133 10.58 21.13 -6.68
C ARG A 133 9.81 19.92 -7.21
N PRO A 134 10.24 18.70 -6.86
CA PRO A 134 9.43 17.52 -7.12
C PRO A 134 8.28 17.42 -6.11
N VAL A 135 7.28 16.60 -6.43
CA VAL A 135 6.33 16.11 -5.43
C VAL A 135 6.95 14.86 -4.81
N SER A 136 7.25 14.91 -3.51
CA SER A 136 7.89 13.81 -2.78
C SER A 136 6.87 13.05 -1.92
N ILE A 137 6.70 11.76 -2.18
CA ILE A 137 5.85 10.85 -1.42
C ILE A 137 6.75 9.97 -0.55
N ALA A 138 6.55 9.99 0.76
CA ALA A 138 7.26 9.12 1.69
C ALA A 138 6.71 7.69 1.59
N LEU A 139 7.57 6.70 1.35
CA LEU A 139 7.12 5.32 1.15
C LEU A 139 7.02 4.52 2.46
N GLY A 140 7.49 5.05 3.59
CA GLY A 140 7.50 4.32 4.86
C GLY A 140 8.49 3.13 4.91
N VAL A 141 9.25 2.91 3.84
CA VAL A 141 10.28 1.86 3.76
C VAL A 141 11.58 2.35 4.39
N ASP A 142 12.09 1.57 5.35
CA ASP A 142 13.41 1.77 5.94
C ASP A 142 14.42 0.77 5.36
N VAL A 143 15.38 1.29 4.59
CA VAL A 143 16.50 0.54 4.01
C VAL A 143 17.77 0.67 4.88
N GLY A 144 17.62 1.03 6.15
CA GLY A 144 18.70 1.25 7.12
C GLY A 144 19.11 -0.01 7.90
N GLY A 145 18.49 -1.17 7.66
CA GLY A 145 18.79 -2.42 8.36
C GLY A 145 20.14 -3.04 8.00
N ALA A 146 21.03 -3.12 9.01
CA ALA A 146 22.30 -3.86 9.04
C ALA A 146 23.36 -3.47 7.99
N GLY A 147 23.73 -2.18 7.96
CA GLY A 147 25.10 -1.85 7.57
C GLY A 147 26.06 -2.53 8.56
N ARG A 148 26.97 -3.37 8.05
CA ARG A 148 28.17 -3.90 8.77
C ARG A 148 28.99 -2.82 9.50
N SER A 149 28.67 -1.55 9.29
CA SER A 149 29.31 -0.37 9.85
C SER A 149 29.25 -0.29 11.38
N ASN A 150 28.30 -0.97 12.04
CA ASN A 150 28.16 -0.91 13.51
C ASN A 150 28.93 -2.02 14.24
N GLU A 151 29.51 -2.97 13.51
CA GLU A 151 30.15 -4.18 14.08
C GLU A 151 31.65 -3.97 14.37
N TRP A 152 32.27 -2.92 13.81
CA TRP A 152 33.70 -2.64 13.93
C TRP A 152 34.06 -1.50 14.91
N ASN A 153 33.07 -0.89 15.57
CA ASN A 153 33.28 0.22 16.52
C ASN A 153 33.34 -0.22 17.98
N SER A 154 33.70 -1.48 18.24
CA SER A 154 33.90 -2.02 19.59
C SER A 154 35.17 -2.86 19.65
N PHE A 155 36.32 -2.22 19.40
CA PHE A 155 37.64 -2.67 19.84
C PHE A 155 38.49 -1.47 20.23
#